data_AF-G8TA75-F1
#
_entry.id   AF-G8TA75-F1
#
_cell.length_a   1.000
_cell.length_b   1.000
_cell.length_c   1.000
_cell.angle_alpha   90.00
_cell.angle_beta   90.00
_cell.angle_gamma   90.00
#
_symmetry.space_group_name_H-M   'P 1'
#
loop_
_entity.id
_entity.type
_entity.pdbx_description
1 polymer ?
#
loop_
_entity_poly.entity_id
_entity_poly.type
_entity_poly.pdbx_seq_one_letter_code
_entity_poly.pdbx_strand_id
1 'polypeptide(L)'
;MLQRRIISVCTGLLLFIASHAQVNQQTGSATFSLPIFNWQDNKSRLNTLVALSYTSGNGLKVNDVASNVGQGWSLVAGGVITRMQVGEPDDQKAYDGNGKESDITKYPNGFLYAYNTDQDPRNGCPLSLTRYPIYHSMNQLYKQHNPVASDKQLDYFSFQFNGKAGMFVLDPGRGDVGAFLGDTKMKVSFQRDENMAGIRTTITSFTIQDVDGLIYRFKEHGSMEVLEENYTGADLKEKLKQPKFDAGNVYHQRGFENASFVKPWVINSWYLSEIEDAFTHAKITFSYDLRSVNNIAGVDIAYDSWHDYSTVTHKTSITKTMEIRNITMPDGHNVTFNYGADRADLSGERALASVDITYQGRYLSKHVLTTSYFILNRYGTPVTDYQKKVARLCLLSVKNWGLI
;
A
#
# COMPACT_ATOMS: atom_id res chain seq x y z
N MET A 1 24.38 -11.47 66.32
CA MET A 1 23.35 -10.93 65.41
C MET A 1 24.05 -9.97 64.44
N LEU A 2 24.50 -10.44 63.28
CA LEU A 2 24.94 -9.58 62.18
C LEU A 2 24.85 -10.39 60.87
N GLN A 3 23.73 -10.24 60.17
CA GLN A 3 23.42 -10.95 58.94
C GLN A 3 23.99 -10.12 57.77
N ARG A 4 25.09 -10.58 57.15
CA ARG A 4 25.64 -9.94 55.94
C ARG A 4 24.68 -10.20 54.78
N ARG A 5 23.99 -9.15 54.33
CA ARG A 5 23.21 -9.14 53.09
C ARG A 5 24.17 -9.22 51.90
N ILE A 6 24.10 -10.31 51.14
CA ILE A 6 24.72 -10.42 49.82
C ILE A 6 23.82 -9.63 48.87
N ILE A 7 24.31 -8.48 48.40
CA ILE A 7 23.69 -7.72 47.33
C ILE A 7 24.19 -8.34 46.03
N SER A 8 23.37 -9.19 45.40
CA SER A 8 23.61 -9.61 44.02
C SER A 8 23.42 -8.40 43.11
N VAL A 9 24.52 -7.84 42.64
CA VAL A 9 24.53 -6.85 41.56
C VAL A 9 24.31 -7.63 40.25
N CYS A 10 23.10 -7.56 39.71
CA CYS A 10 22.81 -8.00 38.35
C CYS A 10 23.50 -7.04 37.37
N THR A 11 24.75 -7.34 37.00
CA THR A 11 25.45 -6.68 35.90
C THR A 11 24.76 -7.05 34.59
N GLY A 12 23.94 -6.15 34.06
CA GLY A 12 23.37 -6.29 32.72
C GLY A 12 24.47 -6.19 31.67
N LEU A 13 24.79 -7.30 31.01
CA LEU A 13 25.75 -7.34 29.91
C LEU A 13 25.10 -6.76 28.66
N LEU A 14 25.44 -5.52 28.32
CA LEU A 14 25.12 -4.90 27.03
C LEU A 14 26.11 -5.43 25.98
N LEU A 15 25.68 -6.44 25.21
CA LEU A 15 26.40 -6.88 24.01
C LEU A 15 26.08 -5.94 22.85
N PHE A 16 27.11 -5.28 22.30
CA PHE A 16 27.02 -4.58 21.03
C PHE A 16 27.21 -5.60 19.91
N ILE A 17 26.15 -5.89 19.15
CA ILE A 17 26.25 -6.72 17.95
C ILE A 17 26.90 -5.86 16.87
N ALA A 18 28.15 -6.17 16.50
CA ALA A 18 28.80 -5.58 15.35
C ALA A 18 28.10 -6.07 14.07
N SER A 19 27.50 -5.16 13.34
CA SER A 19 26.81 -5.42 12.08
C SER A 19 27.42 -4.54 10.99
N HIS A 20 27.61 -5.10 9.80
CA HIS A 20 28.31 -4.43 8.72
C HIS A 20 27.31 -3.78 7.77
N ALA A 21 27.43 -2.47 7.57
CA ALA A 21 26.71 -1.78 6.50
C ALA A 21 27.38 -2.09 5.15
N GLN A 22 26.56 -2.29 4.11
CA GLN A 22 27.01 -2.56 2.76
C GLN A 22 26.64 -1.40 1.84
N VAL A 23 27.30 -1.34 0.68
CA VAL A 23 26.96 -0.41 -0.39
C VAL A 23 26.46 -1.20 -1.58
N ASN A 24 25.32 -0.79 -2.14
CA ASN A 24 24.86 -1.28 -3.42
C ASN A 24 25.79 -0.74 -4.51
N GLN A 25 26.56 -1.64 -5.13
CA GLN A 25 27.63 -1.29 -6.08
C GLN A 25 27.12 -0.60 -7.34
N GLN A 26 25.86 -0.83 -7.74
CA GLN A 26 25.30 -0.26 -8.97
C GLN A 26 24.77 1.16 -8.75
N THR A 27 24.30 1.48 -7.54
CA THR A 27 23.64 2.76 -7.22
C THR A 27 24.43 3.63 -6.26
N GLY A 28 25.49 3.10 -5.63
CA GLY A 28 26.23 3.77 -4.56
C GLY A 28 25.44 3.90 -3.24
N SER A 29 24.27 3.28 -3.14
CA SER A 29 23.36 3.41 -2.01
C SER A 29 23.87 2.66 -0.77
N ALA A 30 23.82 3.28 0.41
CA ALA A 30 24.03 2.57 1.66
C ALA A 30 22.84 1.65 1.95
N THR A 31 23.15 0.39 2.26
CA THR A 31 22.17 -0.65 2.56
C THR A 31 22.55 -1.33 3.86
N PHE A 32 21.57 -1.58 4.72
CA PHE A 32 21.79 -2.29 5.97
C PHE A 32 20.59 -3.18 6.27
N SER A 33 20.84 -4.41 6.69
CA SER A 33 19.80 -5.36 7.07
C SER A 33 20.03 -5.79 8.51
N LEU A 34 19.01 -5.65 9.34
CA LEU A 34 18.97 -6.12 10.71
C LEU A 34 18.01 -7.31 10.80
N PRO A 35 18.50 -8.56 10.76
CA PRO A 35 17.68 -9.73 11.01
C PRO A 35 17.11 -9.69 12.43
N ILE A 36 15.79 -9.87 12.54
CA ILE A 36 15.07 -9.98 13.83
C ILE A 36 14.83 -11.45 14.15
N PHE A 37 14.30 -12.20 13.17
CA PHE A 37 13.96 -13.61 13.34
C PHE A 37 14.06 -14.31 12.00
N ASN A 38 14.69 -15.48 11.97
CA ASN A 38 14.77 -16.33 10.79
C ASN A 38 14.31 -17.73 11.17
N TRP A 39 13.30 -18.23 10.47
CA TRP A 39 12.79 -19.57 10.67
C TRP A 39 12.88 -20.36 9.38
N GLN A 40 13.36 -21.60 9.51
CA GLN A 40 13.47 -22.55 8.43
C GLN A 40 13.07 -23.91 8.97
N ASP A 41 12.14 -24.57 8.28
CA ASP A 41 11.79 -25.94 8.59
C ASP A 41 12.89 -26.90 8.09
N ASN A 42 13.16 -27.93 8.87
CA ASN A 42 14.06 -29.02 8.48
C ASN A 42 13.34 -30.10 7.67
N LYS A 43 12.01 -30.19 7.77
CA LYS A 43 11.19 -31.25 7.15
C LYS A 43 10.51 -30.82 5.86
N SER A 44 10.19 -29.52 5.74
CA SER A 44 9.64 -28.92 4.53
C SER A 44 10.60 -27.85 3.99
N ARG A 45 10.29 -27.29 2.82
CA ARG A 45 11.06 -26.16 2.26
C ARG A 45 10.61 -24.81 2.81
N LEU A 46 9.70 -24.80 3.79
CA LEU A 46 9.16 -23.57 4.35
C LEU A 46 10.25 -22.78 5.07
N ASN A 47 10.28 -21.49 4.80
CA ASN A 47 11.12 -20.54 5.51
C ASN A 47 10.41 -19.19 5.56
N THR A 48 10.82 -18.36 6.52
CA THR A 48 10.37 -16.99 6.63
C THR A 48 11.38 -16.17 7.42
N LEU A 49 11.61 -14.96 6.96
CA LEU A 49 12.53 -13.99 7.55
C LEU A 49 11.73 -12.77 8.01
N VAL A 50 12.00 -12.33 9.23
CA VAL A 50 11.60 -11.04 9.76
C VAL A 50 12.86 -10.21 9.96
N ALA A 51 12.95 -9.07 9.28
CA ALA A 51 14.11 -8.19 9.36
C ALA A 51 13.71 -6.72 9.18
N LEU A 52 14.57 -5.80 9.60
CA LEU A 52 14.48 -4.38 9.21
C LEU A 52 15.52 -4.12 8.13
N SER A 53 15.09 -3.58 7.00
CA SER A 53 15.96 -3.20 5.89
C SER A 53 16.06 -1.69 5.84
N TYR A 54 17.26 -1.17 5.70
CA TYR A 54 17.54 0.24 5.46
C TYR A 54 18.12 0.41 4.06
N THR A 55 17.63 1.41 3.33
CA THR A 55 18.18 1.83 2.05
C THR A 55 18.25 3.35 1.97
N SER A 56 19.42 3.88 1.61
CA SER A 56 19.63 5.31 1.38
C SER A 56 19.40 5.73 -0.08
N GLY A 57 19.06 4.77 -0.96
CA GLY A 57 19.33 4.89 -2.40
C GLY A 57 18.55 5.92 -3.18
N ASN A 58 17.48 6.46 -2.61
CA ASN A 58 16.66 7.49 -3.25
C ASN A 58 16.89 8.89 -2.68
N GLY A 59 17.84 9.04 -1.76
CA GLY A 59 17.92 10.22 -0.88
C GLY A 59 16.65 10.38 -0.04
N LEU A 60 16.54 11.53 0.64
CA LEU A 60 15.32 11.91 1.36
C LEU A 60 14.47 12.80 0.45
N LYS A 61 13.46 12.23 -0.23
CA LYS A 61 12.52 13.05 -1.03
C LYS A 61 11.56 13.78 -0.09
N VAL A 62 11.29 15.06 -0.38
CA VAL A 62 10.45 15.92 0.46
C VAL A 62 9.04 15.33 0.67
N ASN A 63 8.49 14.70 -0.38
CA ASN A 63 7.16 14.12 -0.37
C ASN A 63 7.15 12.61 -0.10
N ASP A 64 8.29 12.02 0.31
CA ASP A 64 8.30 10.61 0.71
C ASP A 64 7.62 10.42 2.05
N VAL A 65 6.85 9.34 2.15
CA VAL A 65 6.12 8.97 3.36
C VAL A 65 6.93 7.89 4.06
N ALA A 66 7.33 8.15 5.31
CA ALA A 66 8.06 7.18 6.10
C ALA A 66 7.25 5.89 6.30
N SER A 67 7.92 4.74 6.37
CA SER A 67 7.27 3.49 6.76
C SER A 67 6.87 3.50 8.25
N ASN A 68 6.15 2.48 8.70
CA ASN A 68 5.81 2.28 10.11
C ASN A 68 7.02 2.04 11.03
N VAL A 69 8.20 1.75 10.47
CA VAL A 69 9.47 1.62 11.22
C VAL A 69 10.36 2.86 11.07
N GLY A 70 9.99 3.82 10.22
CA GLY A 70 10.69 5.09 10.03
C GLY A 70 11.24 5.30 8.62
N GLN A 71 11.64 6.53 8.35
CA GLN A 71 12.11 6.99 7.06
C GLN A 71 13.39 6.24 6.62
N GLY A 72 13.39 5.74 5.39
CA GLY A 72 14.49 4.93 4.83
C GLY A 72 14.59 3.50 5.37
N TRP A 73 13.78 3.16 6.37
CA TRP A 73 13.64 1.80 6.88
C TRP A 73 12.39 1.13 6.33
N SER A 74 12.42 -0.17 6.14
CA SER A 74 11.27 -1.00 5.82
C SER A 74 11.29 -2.28 6.64
N LEU A 75 10.10 -2.75 7.03
CA LEU A 75 9.92 -4.06 7.64
C LEU A 75 9.88 -5.10 6.53
N VAL A 76 10.80 -6.06 6.58
CA VAL A 76 10.77 -7.27 5.74
C VAL A 76 10.01 -8.32 6.52
N ALA A 77 8.71 -8.43 6.27
CA ALA A 77 7.84 -9.47 6.82
C ALA A 77 6.60 -9.63 5.94
N GLY A 78 6.13 -10.87 5.77
CA GLY A 78 4.96 -11.16 4.94
C GLY A 78 5.21 -10.99 3.45
N GLY A 79 4.22 -10.45 2.77
CA GLY A 79 4.27 -10.21 1.33
C GLY A 79 3.03 -9.51 0.82
N VAL A 80 3.18 -8.79 -0.28
CA VAL A 80 2.07 -8.06 -0.90
C VAL A 80 2.18 -8.12 -2.42
N ILE A 81 1.03 -8.22 -3.08
CA ILE A 81 0.85 -7.94 -4.50
C ILE A 81 0.17 -6.58 -4.59
N THR A 82 0.75 -5.64 -5.33
CA THR A 82 0.23 -4.27 -5.52
C THR A 82 -0.07 -4.04 -7.00
N ARG A 83 -1.28 -3.57 -7.28
CA ARG A 83 -1.71 -3.11 -8.59
C ARG A 83 -1.10 -1.74 -8.90
N MET A 84 -0.47 -1.63 -10.05
CA MET A 84 -0.14 -0.38 -10.73
C MET A 84 -1.19 -0.18 -11.82
N GLN A 85 -2.22 0.61 -11.48
CA GLN A 85 -3.38 0.81 -12.35
C GLN A 85 -3.01 1.68 -13.55
N VAL A 86 -3.39 1.25 -14.74
CA VAL A 86 -3.23 2.01 -15.99
C VAL A 86 -4.59 2.13 -16.67
N GLY A 87 -5.26 3.26 -16.46
CA GLY A 87 -6.66 3.43 -16.87
C GLY A 87 -7.60 2.98 -15.77
N GLU A 88 -8.53 2.09 -16.10
CA GLU A 88 -9.52 1.50 -15.21
C GLU A 88 -9.02 0.15 -14.70
N PRO A 89 -9.37 -0.27 -13.48
CA PRO A 89 -8.89 -1.53 -12.94
C PRO A 89 -9.26 -2.71 -13.85
N ASP A 90 -8.32 -3.58 -14.21
CA ASP A 90 -8.55 -4.68 -15.18
C ASP A 90 -9.81 -5.50 -14.88
N ASP A 91 -10.08 -5.73 -13.60
CA ASP A 91 -11.16 -6.56 -13.08
C ASP A 91 -12.40 -5.75 -12.64
N GLN A 92 -12.52 -4.50 -13.10
CA GLN A 92 -13.69 -3.65 -12.89
C GLN A 92 -14.81 -4.08 -13.84
N LYS A 93 -15.96 -4.42 -13.27
CA LYS A 93 -17.19 -4.67 -14.04
C LYS A 93 -17.91 -3.35 -14.29
N ALA A 94 -18.35 -3.08 -15.52
CA ALA A 94 -19.09 -1.84 -15.82
C ALA A 94 -20.37 -1.69 -14.98
N TYR A 95 -20.74 -0.45 -14.71
CA TYR A 95 -22.03 -0.08 -14.12
C TYR A 95 -22.66 1.04 -14.94
N ASP A 96 -23.81 0.75 -15.56
CA ASP A 96 -24.45 1.67 -16.52
C ASP A 96 -25.37 2.73 -15.90
N GLY A 97 -25.62 2.67 -14.59
CA GLY A 97 -26.50 3.61 -13.91
C GLY A 97 -27.87 3.73 -14.58
N ASN A 98 -28.31 4.97 -14.83
CA ASN A 98 -29.54 5.30 -15.55
C ASN A 98 -29.36 5.45 -17.07
N GLY A 99 -28.18 5.12 -17.61
CA GLY A 99 -27.85 5.16 -19.03
C GLY A 99 -27.59 6.55 -19.62
N LYS A 100 -27.65 7.63 -18.83
CA LYS A 100 -27.36 9.00 -19.29
C LYS A 100 -25.88 9.31 -19.17
N GLU A 101 -25.35 10.13 -20.08
CA GLU A 101 -23.94 10.56 -20.05
C GLU A 101 -23.60 11.41 -18.81
N SER A 102 -24.58 12.12 -18.26
CA SER A 102 -24.43 12.93 -17.05
C SER A 102 -24.51 12.13 -15.74
N ASP A 103 -24.69 10.81 -15.82
CA ASP A 103 -24.77 9.97 -14.63
C ASP A 103 -23.39 9.78 -13.99
N ILE A 104 -23.17 10.46 -12.87
CA ILE A 104 -21.93 10.36 -12.09
C ILE A 104 -21.73 8.99 -11.43
N THR A 105 -22.77 8.15 -11.38
CA THR A 105 -22.69 6.80 -10.81
C THR A 105 -22.12 5.79 -11.80
N LYS A 106 -22.09 6.13 -13.08
CA LYS A 106 -21.62 5.27 -14.18
C LYS A 106 -20.09 5.14 -14.22
N TYR A 107 -19.61 3.93 -14.45
CA TYR A 107 -18.19 3.65 -14.72
C TYR A 107 -18.03 2.49 -15.72
N PRO A 108 -16.97 2.52 -16.55
CA PRO A 108 -16.76 1.57 -17.63
C PRO A 108 -16.18 0.25 -17.10
N ASN A 109 -16.09 -0.75 -17.98
CA ASN A 109 -15.43 -2.03 -17.70
C ASN A 109 -13.91 -1.94 -17.91
N GLY A 110 -13.18 -2.67 -17.07
CA GLY A 110 -11.75 -2.92 -17.23
C GLY A 110 -11.43 -4.04 -18.22
N PHE A 111 -10.14 -4.26 -18.46
CA PHE A 111 -9.60 -5.19 -19.46
C PHE A 111 -10.23 -6.59 -19.46
N LEU A 112 -10.37 -7.21 -18.28
CA LEU A 112 -10.89 -8.59 -18.12
C LEU A 112 -12.34 -8.72 -18.61
N TYR A 113 -13.12 -7.66 -18.42
CA TYR A 113 -14.52 -7.58 -18.82
C TYR A 113 -14.70 -6.99 -20.22
N ALA A 114 -13.72 -6.25 -20.72
CA ALA A 114 -13.66 -5.79 -22.11
C ALA A 114 -13.37 -6.94 -23.08
N TYR A 115 -12.64 -7.97 -22.62
CA TYR A 115 -12.20 -9.10 -23.44
C TYR A 115 -13.32 -10.07 -23.86
N ASN A 116 -14.41 -10.18 -23.07
CA ASN A 116 -15.40 -11.27 -23.20
C ASN A 116 -16.80 -10.85 -23.68
N THR A 117 -16.99 -9.61 -24.12
CA THR A 117 -18.30 -9.22 -24.69
C THR A 117 -18.41 -9.64 -26.15
N ASP A 118 -19.59 -10.09 -26.59
CA ASP A 118 -19.95 -10.36 -28.00
C ASP A 118 -19.75 -9.14 -28.96
N GLN A 119 -19.20 -8.04 -28.44
CA GLN A 119 -18.64 -6.89 -29.13
C GLN A 119 -17.09 -6.91 -29.06
N ASP A 120 -16.46 -7.98 -29.56
CA ASP A 120 -14.99 -8.13 -29.73
C ASP A 120 -14.37 -6.90 -30.44
N PRO A 121 -13.42 -6.17 -29.81
CA PRO A 121 -12.80 -4.98 -30.36
C PRO A 121 -11.62 -5.16 -31.32
N ARG A 122 -11.56 -6.24 -32.11
CA ARG A 122 -11.06 -6.09 -33.50
C ARG A 122 -11.86 -5.04 -34.31
N ASN A 123 -12.95 -4.46 -33.76
CA ASN A 123 -13.88 -3.54 -34.41
C ASN A 123 -13.84 -2.04 -33.97
N GLY A 124 -12.71 -1.51 -33.48
CA GLY A 124 -12.44 -0.05 -33.51
C GLY A 124 -12.76 0.80 -32.28
N CYS A 125 -12.59 2.13 -32.44
CA CYS A 125 -12.78 3.17 -31.42
C CYS A 125 -14.27 3.55 -31.30
N PRO A 126 -14.86 3.58 -30.09
CA PRO A 126 -16.24 4.02 -29.84
C PRO A 126 -16.56 5.38 -30.50
N LEU A 127 -17.74 5.52 -31.10
CA LEU A 127 -18.14 6.74 -31.83
C LEU A 127 -18.09 8.01 -30.95
N SER A 128 -18.37 7.92 -29.65
CA SER A 128 -18.31 9.07 -28.74
C SER A 128 -16.89 9.50 -28.39
N LEU A 129 -15.88 8.65 -28.59
CA LEU A 129 -14.46 9.04 -28.56
C LEU A 129 -14.04 9.80 -29.84
N THR A 130 -14.84 9.74 -30.91
CA THR A 130 -14.58 10.50 -32.15
C THR A 130 -15.26 11.87 -32.17
N ARG A 131 -16.02 12.22 -31.13
CA ARG A 131 -16.81 13.45 -31.05
C ARG A 131 -16.37 14.30 -29.87
N TYR A 132 -15.64 15.37 -30.14
CA TYR A 132 -15.40 16.44 -29.16
C TYR A 132 -16.54 17.46 -29.26
N PRO A 133 -17.21 17.81 -28.14
CA PRO A 133 -18.22 18.87 -28.17
C PRO A 133 -17.54 20.20 -28.54
N ILE A 134 -18.13 20.90 -29.50
CA ILE A 134 -17.73 22.27 -29.82
C ILE A 134 -18.41 23.16 -28.78
N TYR A 135 -17.63 23.72 -27.87
CA TYR A 135 -18.16 24.63 -26.85
C TYR A 135 -18.39 26.02 -27.42
N HIS A 136 -19.55 26.60 -27.11
CA HIS A 136 -19.91 27.96 -27.50
C HIS A 136 -19.12 29.04 -26.73
N SER A 137 -18.46 28.69 -25.62
CA SER A 137 -17.67 29.57 -24.76
C SER A 137 -16.30 28.97 -24.46
N MET A 138 -15.26 29.82 -24.34
CA MET A 138 -13.92 29.43 -23.86
C MET A 138 -13.97 28.87 -22.42
N ASN A 139 -12.97 28.07 -22.03
CA ASN A 139 -12.79 27.48 -20.69
C ASN A 139 -13.75 26.37 -20.22
N GLN A 140 -14.50 25.74 -21.12
CA GLN A 140 -15.10 24.44 -20.79
C GLN A 140 -14.04 23.36 -20.98
N LEU A 141 -13.47 22.87 -19.88
CA LEU A 141 -12.64 21.67 -19.91
C LEU A 141 -13.57 20.50 -20.28
N TYR A 142 -13.44 19.94 -21.49
CA TYR A 142 -14.03 18.63 -21.78
C TYR A 142 -13.28 17.60 -20.96
N LYS A 143 -13.75 17.37 -19.74
CA LYS A 143 -13.42 16.14 -19.03
C LYS A 143 -14.30 15.09 -19.64
N GLN A 144 -13.71 14.30 -20.55
CA GLN A 144 -14.39 13.15 -21.13
C GLN A 144 -15.06 12.40 -19.99
N HIS A 145 -16.39 12.31 -20.03
CA HIS A 145 -17.11 11.56 -19.02
C HIS A 145 -16.56 10.12 -19.02
N ASN A 146 -16.74 9.43 -17.90
CA ASN A 146 -16.42 8.01 -17.75
C ASN A 146 -17.09 6.99 -18.73
N PRO A 147 -18.10 7.30 -19.60
CA PRO A 147 -18.97 6.26 -20.12
C PRO A 147 -18.64 5.73 -21.52
N VAL A 148 -17.43 5.84 -22.08
CA VAL A 148 -17.29 5.50 -23.52
C VAL A 148 -16.09 4.68 -23.97
N ALA A 149 -15.25 4.15 -23.10
CA ALA A 149 -14.27 3.18 -23.57
C ALA A 149 -14.15 2.06 -22.56
N SER A 150 -14.45 0.83 -22.98
CA SER A 150 -13.89 -0.32 -22.31
C SER A 150 -12.38 -0.14 -22.26
N ASP A 151 -11.81 -0.25 -21.07
CA ASP A 151 -10.36 -0.15 -20.96
C ASP A 151 -9.72 -1.38 -21.60
N LYS A 152 -8.71 -1.12 -22.41
CA LYS A 152 -7.92 -2.14 -23.12
C LYS A 152 -6.44 -2.07 -22.74
N GLN A 153 -6.08 -1.20 -21.81
CA GLN A 153 -4.76 -1.18 -21.20
C GLN A 153 -4.74 -2.23 -20.10
N LEU A 154 -3.60 -2.90 -19.96
CA LEU A 154 -3.38 -3.88 -18.91
C LEU A 154 -2.83 -3.17 -17.68
N ASP A 155 -3.39 -3.51 -16.51
CA ASP A 155 -2.75 -3.22 -15.25
C ASP A 155 -1.50 -4.10 -15.05
N TYR A 156 -0.54 -3.55 -14.31
CA TYR A 156 0.62 -4.31 -13.86
C TYR A 156 0.46 -4.69 -12.40
N PHE A 157 0.75 -5.93 -12.06
CA PHE A 157 0.73 -6.43 -10.69
C PHE A 157 2.16 -6.69 -10.24
N SER A 158 2.68 -5.81 -9.41
CA SER A 158 3.98 -5.99 -8.77
C SER A 158 3.82 -6.83 -7.50
N PHE A 159 4.77 -7.71 -7.21
CA PHE A 159 4.75 -8.49 -5.97
C PHE A 159 6.11 -8.49 -5.30
N GLN A 160 6.08 -8.59 -3.97
CA GLN A 160 7.25 -8.84 -3.16
C GLN A 160 6.87 -9.70 -1.95
N PHE A 161 7.52 -10.84 -1.80
CA PHE A 161 7.30 -11.74 -0.66
C PHE A 161 8.49 -12.69 -0.51
N ASN A 162 8.86 -13.00 0.73
CA ASN A 162 9.88 -14.02 1.07
C ASN A 162 11.14 -14.02 0.16
N GLY A 163 11.71 -12.83 -0.09
CA GLY A 163 12.90 -12.66 -0.96
C GLY A 163 12.64 -12.75 -2.47
N LYS A 164 11.42 -13.06 -2.90
CA LYS A 164 10.98 -13.06 -4.30
C LYS A 164 10.30 -11.74 -4.63
N ALA A 165 10.56 -11.21 -5.82
CA ALA A 165 9.90 -10.03 -6.34
C ALA A 165 9.77 -10.14 -7.87
N GLY A 166 8.78 -9.45 -8.42
CA GLY A 166 8.56 -9.43 -9.87
C GLY A 166 7.26 -8.71 -10.23
N MET A 167 6.89 -8.85 -11.50
CA MET A 167 5.66 -8.28 -12.05
C MET A 167 4.94 -9.29 -12.92
N PHE A 168 3.62 -9.21 -12.99
CA PHE A 168 2.80 -9.97 -13.93
C PHE A 168 1.62 -9.12 -14.41
N VAL A 169 0.98 -9.55 -15.48
CA VAL A 169 -0.28 -9.00 -16.02
C VAL A 169 -1.33 -10.10 -16.04
N LEU A 170 -2.62 -9.76 -16.12
CA LEU A 170 -3.67 -10.77 -16.27
C LEU A 170 -3.70 -11.31 -17.71
N ASP A 171 -3.94 -12.61 -17.86
CA ASP A 171 -4.06 -13.27 -19.16
C ASP A 171 -5.47 -13.87 -19.33
N PRO A 172 -6.46 -13.06 -19.74
CA PRO A 172 -7.84 -13.52 -19.85
C PRO A 172 -8.03 -14.60 -20.93
N GLY A 173 -7.10 -14.72 -21.88
CA GLY A 173 -7.13 -15.75 -22.91
C GLY A 173 -6.92 -17.17 -22.36
N ARG A 174 -6.39 -17.29 -21.13
CA ARG A 174 -6.12 -18.57 -20.45
C ARG A 174 -6.98 -18.77 -19.20
N GLY A 175 -7.99 -17.92 -18.99
CA GLY A 175 -8.86 -17.94 -17.81
C GLY A 175 -8.36 -17.04 -16.68
N ASP A 176 -8.63 -17.44 -15.43
CA ASP A 176 -8.29 -16.65 -14.24
C ASP A 176 -6.81 -16.85 -13.81
N VAL A 177 -5.91 -16.55 -14.75
CA VAL A 177 -4.45 -16.68 -14.60
C VAL A 177 -3.72 -15.41 -15.01
N GLY A 178 -2.50 -15.24 -14.53
CA GLY A 178 -1.61 -14.16 -14.95
C GLY A 178 -0.36 -14.66 -15.67
N ALA A 179 0.26 -13.76 -16.43
CA ALA A 179 1.51 -13.97 -17.14
C ALA A 179 2.62 -13.10 -16.52
N PHE A 180 3.68 -13.73 -16.02
CA PHE A 180 4.82 -13.01 -15.46
C PHE A 180 5.58 -12.23 -16.54
N LEU A 181 6.02 -11.03 -16.17
CA LEU A 181 6.92 -10.20 -16.95
C LEU A 181 8.35 -10.52 -16.52
N GLY A 182 8.99 -11.43 -17.25
CA GLY A 182 10.35 -11.89 -16.98
C GLY A 182 10.50 -13.39 -17.23
N ASP A 183 11.75 -13.86 -17.21
CA ASP A 183 12.04 -15.30 -17.36
C ASP A 183 11.85 -16.01 -16.03
N THR A 184 10.66 -16.57 -15.82
CA THR A 184 10.33 -17.35 -14.63
C THR A 184 9.38 -18.49 -14.97
N LYS A 185 9.51 -19.60 -14.23
CA LYS A 185 8.59 -20.75 -14.31
C LYS A 185 7.52 -20.73 -13.23
N MET A 186 7.45 -19.65 -12.46
CA MET A 186 6.39 -19.44 -11.47
C MET A 186 5.03 -19.40 -12.17
N LYS A 187 3.98 -19.76 -11.43
CA LYS A 187 2.59 -19.71 -11.91
C LYS A 187 1.77 -18.82 -11.00
N VAL A 188 0.85 -18.05 -11.58
CA VAL A 188 -0.08 -17.21 -10.83
C VAL A 188 -1.50 -17.44 -11.32
N SER A 189 -2.42 -17.60 -10.37
CA SER A 189 -3.85 -17.66 -10.60
C SER A 189 -4.58 -16.75 -9.62
N PHE A 190 -5.82 -16.41 -9.93
CA PHE A 190 -6.64 -15.57 -9.08
C PHE A 190 -8.07 -16.10 -8.97
N GLN A 191 -8.80 -15.59 -7.98
CA GLN A 191 -10.23 -15.87 -7.80
C GLN A 191 -11.01 -14.56 -7.86
N ARG A 192 -12.28 -14.63 -8.29
CA ARG A 192 -13.16 -13.48 -8.43
C ARG A 192 -14.50 -13.66 -7.74
N ASP A 193 -15.05 -12.55 -7.27
CA ASP A 193 -16.42 -12.41 -6.81
C ASP A 193 -17.01 -11.08 -7.34
N GLU A 194 -18.02 -11.19 -8.19
CA GLU A 194 -18.67 -10.02 -8.80
C GLU A 194 -19.63 -9.29 -7.85
N ASN A 195 -19.97 -9.93 -6.74
CA ASN A 195 -20.99 -9.48 -5.79
C ASN A 195 -20.40 -8.85 -4.53
N MET A 196 -19.11 -8.50 -4.53
CA MET A 196 -18.48 -7.81 -3.40
C MET A 196 -19.21 -6.50 -3.06
N ALA A 197 -19.61 -6.37 -1.80
CA ALA A 197 -20.35 -5.23 -1.30
C ALA A 197 -19.46 -3.98 -1.26
N GLY A 198 -19.89 -2.91 -1.92
CA GLY A 198 -19.18 -1.63 -1.92
C GLY A 198 -17.90 -1.58 -2.76
N ILE A 199 -17.52 -2.67 -3.43
CA ILE A 199 -16.26 -2.80 -4.19
C ILE A 199 -16.54 -2.94 -5.70
N ARG A 200 -15.83 -2.15 -6.50
CA ARG A 200 -15.91 -2.06 -7.99
C ARG A 200 -15.17 -3.18 -8.70
N THR A 201 -14.02 -3.56 -8.15
CA THR A 201 -13.15 -4.64 -8.62
C THR A 201 -13.72 -6.00 -8.22
N THR A 202 -13.22 -7.09 -8.80
CA THR A 202 -13.80 -8.43 -8.62
C THR A 202 -12.79 -9.47 -8.11
N ILE A 203 -11.48 -9.24 -8.20
CA ILE A 203 -10.45 -10.17 -7.74
C ILE A 203 -10.37 -10.17 -6.22
N THR A 204 -10.63 -11.33 -5.62
CA THR A 204 -10.64 -11.54 -4.17
C THR A 204 -9.30 -12.04 -3.65
N SER A 205 -8.59 -12.84 -4.44
CA SER A 205 -7.33 -13.45 -4.01
C SER A 205 -6.43 -13.83 -5.17
N PHE A 206 -5.13 -13.92 -4.88
CA PHE A 206 -4.12 -14.47 -5.77
C PHE A 206 -3.47 -15.70 -5.13
N THR A 207 -3.09 -16.66 -5.97
CA THR A 207 -2.24 -17.78 -5.60
C THR A 207 -1.03 -17.81 -6.52
N ILE A 208 0.17 -17.75 -5.94
CA ILE A 208 1.43 -17.88 -6.66
C ILE A 208 2.08 -19.21 -6.27
N GLN A 209 2.47 -20.01 -7.25
CA GLN A 209 3.30 -21.19 -7.05
C GLN A 209 4.72 -20.87 -7.51
N ASP A 210 5.70 -21.04 -6.63
CA ASP A 210 7.10 -20.82 -6.99
C ASP A 210 7.73 -22.02 -7.71
N VAL A 211 8.98 -21.85 -8.17
CA VAL A 211 9.75 -22.88 -8.86
C VAL A 211 10.10 -24.07 -7.96
N ASP A 212 10.12 -23.86 -6.65
CA ASP A 212 10.39 -24.88 -5.63
C ASP A 212 9.10 -25.66 -5.25
N GLY A 213 7.95 -25.23 -5.77
CA GLY A 213 6.64 -25.85 -5.55
C GLY A 213 5.92 -25.35 -4.29
N LEU A 214 6.43 -24.34 -3.60
CA LEU A 214 5.72 -23.68 -2.50
C LEU A 214 4.56 -22.85 -3.05
N ILE A 215 3.45 -22.85 -2.31
CA ILE A 215 2.22 -22.16 -2.69
C ILE A 215 2.01 -20.99 -1.75
N TYR A 216 1.94 -19.79 -2.32
CA TYR A 216 1.73 -18.52 -1.61
C TYR A 216 0.32 -18.04 -1.93
N ARG A 217 -0.51 -17.79 -0.92
CA ARG A 217 -1.88 -17.27 -1.14
C ARG A 217 -2.05 -15.91 -0.50
N PHE A 218 -2.64 -15.01 -1.26
CA PHE A 218 -2.90 -13.62 -0.87
C PHE A 218 -4.42 -13.42 -0.82
N LYS A 219 -4.99 -13.34 0.38
CA LYS A 219 -6.45 -13.33 0.58
C LYS A 219 -6.96 -12.02 1.18
N GLU A 220 -6.21 -11.48 2.14
CA GLU A 220 -6.52 -10.18 2.75
C GLU A 220 -6.18 -9.06 1.77
N HIS A 221 -6.97 -7.99 1.71
CA HIS A 221 -6.79 -6.96 0.70
C HIS A 221 -6.93 -5.53 1.22
N GLY A 222 -6.09 -4.65 0.67
CA GLY A 222 -6.20 -3.20 0.81
C GLY A 222 -7.04 -2.63 -0.33
N SER A 223 -7.68 -1.50 -0.06
CA SER A 223 -8.52 -0.82 -1.04
C SER A 223 -8.42 0.69 -0.93
N MET A 224 -8.64 1.38 -2.04
CA MET A 224 -8.73 2.83 -2.11
C MET A 224 -10.13 3.26 -2.50
N GLU A 225 -10.57 4.42 -2.02
CA GLU A 225 -11.87 4.97 -2.35
C GLU A 225 -11.77 5.96 -3.51
N VAL A 226 -12.71 5.87 -4.46
CA VAL A 226 -12.86 6.84 -5.55
C VAL A 226 -13.48 8.12 -5.00
N LEU A 227 -12.77 9.23 -5.14
CA LEU A 227 -13.18 10.54 -4.63
C LEU A 227 -13.63 11.46 -5.76
N GLU A 228 -14.58 12.33 -5.45
CA GLU A 228 -15.03 13.40 -6.34
C GLU A 228 -14.27 14.70 -6.04
N GLU A 229 -13.62 15.25 -7.06
CA GLU A 229 -12.94 16.53 -6.96
C GLU A 229 -13.95 17.68 -6.82
N ASN A 230 -13.81 18.48 -5.77
CA ASN A 230 -14.63 19.66 -5.51
C ASN A 230 -13.78 20.83 -5.00
N TYR A 231 -14.25 22.05 -5.23
CA TYR A 231 -13.64 23.26 -4.66
C TYR A 231 -13.81 23.29 -3.14
N THR A 232 -12.86 23.92 -2.46
CA THR A 232 -12.80 24.03 -1.00
C THR A 232 -12.12 25.32 -0.56
N GLY A 233 -12.26 25.68 0.72
CA GLY A 233 -11.47 26.75 1.32
C GLY A 233 -10.00 26.36 1.47
N ALA A 234 -9.13 27.32 1.79
CA ALA A 234 -7.71 27.04 2.04
C ALA A 234 -7.48 26.11 3.25
N ASP A 235 -8.47 25.96 4.12
CA ASP A 235 -8.45 25.02 5.25
C ASP A 235 -8.74 23.56 4.85
N LEU A 236 -9.18 23.34 3.61
CA LEU A 236 -9.50 22.06 3.00
C LEU A 236 -10.63 21.30 3.67
N LYS A 237 -11.49 21.93 4.48
CA LYS A 237 -12.46 21.17 5.30
C LYS A 237 -13.76 20.92 4.55
N GLU A 238 -14.34 21.96 3.98
CA GLU A 238 -15.71 21.93 3.46
C GLU A 238 -15.75 21.96 1.93
N LYS A 239 -16.76 21.28 1.37
CA LYS A 239 -17.08 21.39 -0.05
C LYS A 239 -17.69 22.78 -0.30
N LEU A 240 -17.15 23.52 -1.25
CA LEU A 240 -17.71 24.78 -1.72
C LEU A 240 -18.40 24.56 -3.07
N LYS A 241 -19.43 25.38 -3.33
CA LYS A 241 -19.94 25.52 -4.70
C LYS A 241 -18.83 26.06 -5.57
N GLN A 242 -18.85 25.70 -6.86
CA GLN A 242 -17.91 26.23 -7.84
C GLN A 242 -17.83 27.75 -7.69
N PRO A 243 -16.65 28.30 -7.38
CA PRO A 243 -16.50 29.72 -7.14
C PRO A 243 -16.70 30.48 -8.45
N LYS A 244 -17.09 31.75 -8.32
CA LYS A 244 -16.92 32.69 -9.43
C LYS A 244 -15.43 33.02 -9.52
N PHE A 245 -14.82 32.77 -10.67
CA PHE A 245 -13.42 33.07 -10.92
C PHE A 245 -13.24 34.58 -11.11
N ASP A 246 -12.38 35.17 -10.29
CA ASP A 246 -12.05 36.59 -10.29
C ASP A 246 -10.52 36.73 -10.32
N ALA A 247 -10.02 37.72 -11.06
CA ALA A 247 -8.59 37.97 -11.24
C ALA A 247 -7.84 38.20 -9.92
N GLY A 248 -6.59 37.75 -9.86
CA GLY A 248 -5.69 37.82 -8.72
C GLY A 248 -5.92 36.78 -7.62
N ASN A 249 -6.89 35.85 -7.77
CA ASN A 249 -7.26 34.92 -6.71
C ASN A 249 -6.64 33.52 -6.85
N VAL A 250 -6.58 32.83 -5.71
CA VAL A 250 -6.16 31.43 -5.61
C VAL A 250 -7.33 30.58 -5.13
N TYR A 251 -7.68 29.57 -5.90
CA TYR A 251 -8.74 28.62 -5.60
C TYR A 251 -8.15 27.27 -5.19
N HIS A 252 -8.76 26.61 -4.23
CA HIS A 252 -8.33 25.30 -3.75
C HIS A 252 -9.37 24.24 -4.10
N GLN A 253 -8.89 23.06 -4.46
CA GLN A 253 -9.74 21.89 -4.68
C GLN A 253 -9.08 20.62 -4.16
N ARG A 254 -9.90 19.62 -3.82
CA ARG A 254 -9.44 18.29 -3.40
C ARG A 254 -10.50 17.23 -3.69
N GLY A 255 -10.12 15.96 -3.58
CA GLY A 255 -11.06 14.84 -3.59
C GLY A 255 -11.86 14.76 -2.29
N PHE A 256 -13.16 14.49 -2.41
CA PHE A 256 -14.08 14.22 -1.31
C PHE A 256 -14.93 12.97 -1.59
N GLU A 257 -15.37 12.30 -0.52
CA GLU A 257 -16.36 11.21 -0.62
C GLU A 257 -17.67 11.71 -1.26
N ASN A 258 -18.29 10.88 -2.10
CA ASN A 258 -19.59 11.15 -2.69
C ASN A 258 -20.51 9.94 -2.46
N ALA A 259 -21.55 10.13 -1.65
CA ALA A 259 -22.50 9.08 -1.27
C ALA A 259 -23.34 8.54 -2.45
N SER A 260 -23.39 9.26 -3.58
CA SER A 260 -24.06 8.78 -4.79
C SER A 260 -23.22 7.76 -5.56
N PHE A 261 -21.91 7.66 -5.32
CA PHE A 261 -21.07 6.69 -6.00
C PHE A 261 -21.45 5.26 -5.63
N VAL A 262 -21.71 4.46 -6.67
CA VAL A 262 -21.94 3.03 -6.52
C VAL A 262 -20.59 2.33 -6.38
N LYS A 263 -20.47 1.47 -5.37
CA LYS A 263 -19.29 0.63 -5.10
C LYS A 263 -17.96 1.43 -5.12
N PRO A 264 -17.78 2.48 -4.29
CA PRO A 264 -16.68 3.43 -4.47
C PRO A 264 -15.28 2.85 -4.18
N TRP A 265 -15.16 1.63 -3.65
CA TRP A 265 -13.88 1.03 -3.29
C TRP A 265 -13.26 0.22 -4.43
N VAL A 266 -11.96 0.40 -4.65
CA VAL A 266 -11.14 -0.31 -5.62
C VAL A 266 -10.06 -1.08 -4.85
N ILE A 267 -10.02 -2.40 -4.99
CA ILE A 267 -8.94 -3.20 -4.41
C ILE A 267 -7.66 -2.94 -5.21
N ASN A 268 -6.58 -2.62 -4.49
CA ASN A 268 -5.29 -2.29 -5.09
C ASN A 268 -4.11 -3.09 -4.51
N SER A 269 -4.33 -3.86 -3.43
CA SER A 269 -3.27 -4.64 -2.80
C SER A 269 -3.82 -5.93 -2.20
N TRP A 270 -3.11 -7.04 -2.34
CA TRP A 270 -3.42 -8.33 -1.73
C TRP A 270 -2.25 -8.81 -0.88
N TYR A 271 -2.52 -9.16 0.37
CA TYR A 271 -1.53 -9.46 1.40
C TYR A 271 -1.41 -10.97 1.60
N LEU A 272 -0.17 -11.44 1.75
CA LEU A 272 0.17 -12.84 1.91
C LEU A 272 -0.48 -13.39 3.18
N SER A 273 -1.36 -14.38 3.05
CA SER A 273 -2.09 -14.97 4.16
C SER A 273 -1.52 -16.34 4.56
N GLU A 274 -0.99 -17.10 3.60
CA GLU A 274 -0.36 -18.40 3.87
C GLU A 274 0.76 -18.72 2.88
N ILE A 275 1.76 -19.46 3.38
CA ILE A 275 2.75 -20.19 2.59
C ILE A 275 2.57 -21.67 2.93
N GLU A 276 2.33 -22.50 1.91
CA GLU A 276 2.09 -23.93 2.04
C GLU A 276 3.15 -24.72 1.27
N ASP A 277 3.69 -25.76 1.90
CA ASP A 277 4.45 -26.77 1.17
C ASP A 277 3.50 -27.82 0.60
N ALA A 278 3.54 -28.00 -0.72
CA ALA A 278 2.60 -28.85 -1.42
C ALA A 278 2.72 -30.35 -1.09
N PHE A 279 3.83 -30.81 -0.50
CA PHE A 279 4.02 -32.23 -0.15
C PHE A 279 3.64 -32.52 1.29
N THR A 280 4.07 -31.66 2.23
CA THR A 280 3.82 -31.89 3.66
C THR A 280 2.50 -31.27 4.14
N HIS A 281 1.92 -30.35 3.35
CA HIS A 281 0.79 -29.49 3.73
C HIS A 281 1.03 -28.66 5.00
N ALA A 282 2.29 -28.55 5.45
CA ALA A 282 2.67 -27.64 6.51
C ALA A 282 2.46 -26.19 6.03
N LYS A 283 2.09 -25.29 6.96
CA LYS A 283 1.73 -23.91 6.61
C LYS A 283 2.37 -22.90 7.56
N ILE A 284 2.88 -21.82 6.98
CA ILE A 284 3.10 -20.56 7.70
C ILE A 284 1.87 -19.69 7.44
N THR A 285 1.27 -19.14 8.49
CA THR A 285 0.09 -18.26 8.36
C THR A 285 0.39 -16.85 8.83
N PHE A 286 -0.29 -15.89 8.20
CA PHE A 286 -0.12 -14.46 8.44
C PHE A 286 -1.50 -13.88 8.75
N SER A 287 -1.56 -13.00 9.73
CA SER A 287 -2.79 -12.25 10.05
C SER A 287 -2.50 -10.77 10.14
N TYR A 288 -3.52 -9.97 9.86
CA TYR A 288 -3.42 -8.53 9.70
C TYR A 288 -4.54 -7.82 10.47
N ASP A 289 -4.28 -6.58 10.83
CA ASP A 289 -5.29 -5.63 11.31
C ASP A 289 -5.59 -4.61 10.21
N LEU A 290 -6.87 -4.31 9.99
CA LEU A 290 -7.29 -3.31 9.03
C LEU A 290 -7.05 -1.90 9.58
N ARG A 291 -6.39 -1.04 8.79
CA ARG A 291 -6.18 0.38 9.07
C ARG A 291 -6.83 1.24 8.00
N SER A 292 -7.47 2.33 8.42
CA SER A 292 -7.99 3.36 7.52
C SER A 292 -7.07 4.56 7.55
N VAL A 293 -6.46 4.87 6.41
CA VAL A 293 -5.47 5.92 6.22
C VAL A 293 -6.07 7.01 5.36
N ASN A 294 -6.03 8.24 5.86
CA ASN A 294 -6.39 9.42 5.08
C ASN A 294 -5.16 10.30 4.94
N ASN A 295 -4.79 10.57 3.70
CA ASN A 295 -3.58 11.32 3.38
C ASN A 295 -3.91 12.44 2.42
N ILE A 296 -3.31 13.60 2.66
CA ILE A 296 -3.31 14.75 1.75
C ILE A 296 -1.84 15.02 1.43
N ALA A 297 -1.38 14.60 0.26
CA ALA A 297 0.03 14.60 -0.08
C ALA A 297 0.30 15.19 -1.46
N GLY A 298 0.97 16.35 -1.47
CA GLY A 298 1.36 17.04 -2.70
C GLY A 298 0.25 17.94 -3.26
N VAL A 299 0.68 18.90 -4.05
CA VAL A 299 -0.19 19.86 -4.72
C VAL A 299 0.20 19.99 -6.18
N ASP A 300 -0.79 20.09 -7.05
CA ASP A 300 -0.59 20.55 -8.43
C ASP A 300 -1.14 21.99 -8.53
N ILE A 301 -0.40 22.86 -9.21
CA ILE A 301 -0.77 24.26 -9.39
C ILE A 301 -1.00 24.50 -10.87
N ALA A 302 -2.18 25.02 -11.21
CA ALA A 302 -2.52 25.49 -12.55
C ALA A 302 -2.77 27.00 -12.51
N TYR A 303 -2.31 27.72 -13.52
CA TYR A 303 -2.54 29.16 -13.68
C TYR A 303 -3.29 29.42 -14.98
N ASP A 304 -4.40 30.15 -14.91
CA ASP A 304 -5.12 30.66 -16.07
C ASP A 304 -4.67 32.10 -16.34
N SER A 305 -3.92 32.31 -17.42
CA SER A 305 -3.36 33.61 -17.78
C SER A 305 -4.38 34.59 -18.37
N TRP A 306 -5.53 34.11 -18.83
CA TRP A 306 -6.55 34.95 -19.46
C TRP A 306 -7.45 35.61 -18.42
N HIS A 307 -7.74 34.89 -17.34
CA HIS A 307 -8.59 35.33 -16.23
C HIS A 307 -7.78 35.70 -14.98
N ASP A 308 -6.46 35.49 -15.03
CA ASP A 308 -5.50 35.80 -13.98
C ASP A 308 -5.83 35.15 -12.64
N TYR A 309 -6.04 33.84 -12.60
CA TYR A 309 -6.23 33.11 -11.34
C TYR A 309 -5.42 31.81 -11.30
N SER A 310 -5.16 31.32 -10.08
CA SER A 310 -4.50 30.03 -9.86
C SER A 310 -5.43 29.02 -9.19
N THR A 311 -5.36 27.77 -9.60
CA THR A 311 -6.01 26.64 -8.91
C THR A 311 -4.96 25.73 -8.31
N VAL A 312 -5.10 25.43 -7.03
CA VAL A 312 -4.26 24.50 -6.27
C VAL A 312 -5.06 23.24 -5.99
N THR A 313 -4.69 22.15 -6.64
CA THR A 313 -5.28 20.82 -6.45
C THR A 313 -4.49 20.05 -5.40
N HIS A 314 -5.13 19.73 -4.27
CA HIS A 314 -4.54 18.92 -3.21
C HIS A 314 -4.85 17.45 -3.47
N LYS A 315 -3.81 16.61 -3.58
CA LYS A 315 -3.99 15.17 -3.81
C LYS A 315 -4.39 14.52 -2.50
N THR A 316 -5.60 13.97 -2.48
CA THR A 316 -6.17 13.29 -1.32
C THR A 316 -6.32 11.81 -1.63
N SER A 317 -6.02 10.94 -0.67
CA SER A 317 -6.30 9.52 -0.74
C SER A 317 -6.96 9.03 0.54
N ILE A 318 -8.04 8.25 0.39
CA ILE A 318 -8.66 7.48 1.47
C ILE A 318 -8.41 6.01 1.15
N THR A 319 -7.72 5.32 2.06
CA THR A 319 -7.24 3.96 1.81
C THR A 319 -7.47 3.08 3.03
N LYS A 320 -7.83 1.83 2.79
CA LYS A 320 -7.83 0.74 3.75
C LYS A 320 -6.61 -0.12 3.47
N THR A 321 -5.76 -0.33 4.46
CA THR A 321 -4.52 -1.08 4.35
C THR A 321 -4.43 -2.13 5.45
N MET A 322 -3.68 -3.20 5.20
CA MET A 322 -3.52 -4.31 6.13
C MET A 322 -2.18 -4.17 6.84
N GLU A 323 -2.23 -4.03 8.16
CA GLU A 323 -1.05 -3.94 9.02
C GLU A 323 -0.76 -5.33 9.61
N ILE A 324 0.42 -5.89 9.34
CA ILE A 324 0.75 -7.26 9.77
C ILE A 324 0.70 -7.37 11.29
N ARG A 325 -0.08 -8.32 11.82
CA ARG A 325 -0.27 -8.51 13.26
C ARG A 325 0.53 -9.69 13.79
N ASN A 326 0.52 -10.80 13.05
CA ASN A 326 1.08 -12.05 13.53
C ASN A 326 1.52 -12.97 12.39
N ILE A 327 2.62 -13.70 12.62
CA ILE A 327 3.07 -14.82 11.77
C ILE A 327 3.18 -16.07 12.64
N THR A 328 2.54 -17.16 12.23
CA THR A 328 2.56 -18.43 12.95
C THR A 328 3.19 -19.52 12.09
N MET A 329 4.12 -20.26 12.70
CA MET A 329 4.85 -21.36 12.07
C MET A 329 4.30 -22.72 12.54
N PRO A 330 4.45 -23.77 11.73
CA PRO A 330 3.85 -25.07 12.02
C PRO A 330 4.48 -25.79 13.23
N ASP A 331 5.68 -25.41 13.66
CA ASP A 331 6.37 -25.99 14.82
C ASP A 331 5.99 -25.34 16.17
N GLY A 332 5.15 -24.30 16.13
CA GLY A 332 4.73 -23.55 17.31
C GLY A 332 5.52 -22.26 17.56
N HIS A 333 6.45 -21.86 16.69
CA HIS A 333 6.96 -20.49 16.70
C HIS A 333 5.87 -19.50 16.30
N ASN A 334 5.89 -18.33 16.94
CA ASN A 334 4.97 -17.25 16.67
C ASN A 334 5.67 -15.90 16.79
N VAL A 335 5.47 -15.03 15.80
CA VAL A 335 6.02 -13.69 15.74
C VAL A 335 4.87 -12.68 15.76
N THR A 336 4.80 -11.90 16.83
CA THR A 336 3.76 -10.88 17.04
C THR A 336 4.33 -9.49 16.81
N PHE A 337 3.60 -8.68 16.04
CA PHE A 337 3.95 -7.28 15.75
C PHE A 337 3.08 -6.37 16.62
N ASN A 338 3.71 -5.58 17.46
CA ASN A 338 3.02 -4.69 18.40
C ASN A 338 3.20 -3.24 17.96
N TYR A 339 2.09 -2.54 17.77
CA TYR A 339 2.06 -1.16 17.29
C TYR A 339 1.80 -0.17 18.44
N GLY A 340 2.51 0.95 18.40
CA GLY A 340 2.46 1.99 19.41
C GLY A 340 1.38 3.04 19.15
N ALA A 341 1.70 4.30 19.47
CA ALA A 341 0.81 5.43 19.24
C ALA A 341 0.61 5.72 17.74
N ASP A 342 -0.50 6.40 17.45
CA ASP A 342 -0.81 6.89 16.11
C ASP A 342 0.29 7.84 15.60
N ARG A 343 0.58 7.72 14.31
CA ARG A 343 1.58 8.55 13.66
C ARG A 343 1.09 9.98 13.53
N ALA A 344 1.99 10.93 13.81
CA ALA A 344 1.72 12.35 13.71
C ALA A 344 1.82 12.87 12.26
N ASP A 345 2.58 12.17 11.42
CA ASP A 345 2.83 12.52 10.01
C ASP A 345 1.86 11.83 9.04
N LEU A 346 1.17 10.76 9.48
CA LEU A 346 0.24 10.00 8.65
C LEU A 346 -0.94 9.51 9.48
N SER A 347 -2.11 10.13 9.27
CA SER A 347 -3.32 9.83 10.02
C SER A 347 -3.85 8.42 9.71
N GLY A 348 -4.06 7.62 10.76
CA GLY A 348 -4.60 6.25 10.65
C GLY A 348 -3.56 5.14 10.71
N GLU A 349 -2.28 5.48 10.61
CA GLU A 349 -1.15 4.55 10.72
C GLU A 349 -0.51 4.60 12.11
N ARG A 350 0.19 3.52 12.48
CA ARG A 350 0.90 3.42 13.76
C ARG A 350 2.36 3.07 13.55
N ALA A 351 3.22 3.54 14.44
CA ALA A 351 4.61 3.11 14.43
C ALA A 351 4.74 1.72 15.06
N LEU A 352 5.56 0.84 14.48
CA LEU A 352 5.88 -0.45 15.08
C LEU A 352 6.68 -0.22 16.36
N ALA A 353 6.18 -0.71 17.50
CA ALA A 353 6.78 -0.53 18.82
C ALA A 353 7.62 -1.74 19.24
N SER A 354 7.18 -2.96 18.94
CA SER A 354 8.01 -4.15 19.14
C SER A 354 7.65 -5.32 18.25
N VAL A 355 8.61 -6.22 18.09
CA VAL A 355 8.43 -7.56 17.52
C VAL A 355 8.74 -8.58 18.61
N ASP A 356 7.76 -9.41 18.94
CA ASP A 356 7.82 -10.37 20.04
C ASP A 356 7.83 -11.79 19.46
N ILE A 357 8.80 -12.60 19.87
CA ILE A 357 8.96 -13.99 19.40
C ILE A 357 8.65 -14.94 20.55
N THR A 358 7.74 -15.87 20.30
CA THR A 358 7.38 -16.94 21.25
C THR A 358 7.49 -18.31 20.58
N TYR A 359 7.69 -19.35 21.38
CA TYR A 359 7.66 -20.74 20.96
C TYR A 359 6.78 -21.54 21.92
N GLN A 360 5.71 -22.14 21.40
CA GLN A 360 4.73 -22.91 22.18
C GLN A 360 4.20 -22.11 23.39
N GLY A 361 3.97 -20.81 23.20
CA GLY A 361 3.51 -19.88 24.24
C GLY A 361 4.60 -19.38 25.20
N ARG A 362 5.82 -19.90 25.14
CA ARG A 362 6.95 -19.40 25.93
C ARG A 362 7.62 -18.23 25.23
N TYR A 363 7.89 -17.17 25.98
CA TYR A 363 8.63 -16.01 25.50
C TYR A 363 10.08 -16.34 25.18
N LEU A 364 10.53 -16.01 23.96
CA LEU A 364 11.93 -16.17 23.55
C LEU A 364 12.66 -14.81 23.56
N SER A 365 12.15 -13.84 22.80
CA SER A 365 12.76 -12.52 22.69
C SER A 365 11.79 -11.40 22.34
N LYS A 366 12.19 -10.17 22.69
CA LYS A 366 11.55 -8.90 22.31
C LYS A 366 12.53 -8.03 21.55
N HIS A 367 12.13 -7.53 20.39
CA HIS A 367 12.84 -6.46 19.71
C HIS A 367 12.02 -5.18 19.87
N VAL A 368 12.47 -4.27 20.73
CA VAL A 368 11.81 -2.99 21.00
C VAL A 368 12.37 -1.94 20.06
N LEU A 369 11.49 -1.30 19.28
CA LEU A 369 11.82 -0.20 18.39
C LEU A 369 11.49 1.12 19.08
N THR A 370 12.44 2.05 19.11
CA THR A 370 12.22 3.42 19.59
C THR A 370 12.22 4.36 18.40
N THR A 371 11.11 5.06 18.20
CA THR A 371 10.93 6.01 17.10
C THR A 371 10.82 7.44 17.59
N SER A 372 11.10 8.39 16.70
CA SER A 372 10.90 9.84 16.90
C SER A 372 10.51 10.47 15.56
N TYR A 373 10.52 11.80 15.46
CA TYR A 373 10.31 12.49 14.18
C TYR A 373 11.46 13.42 13.86
N PHE A 374 11.88 13.42 12.60
CA PHE A 374 12.58 14.56 12.02
C PHE A 374 11.58 15.69 11.80
N ILE A 375 11.89 16.88 12.33
CA ILE A 375 11.06 18.08 12.24
C ILE A 375 11.98 19.23 11.82
N LEU A 376 11.96 19.57 10.53
CA LEU A 376 12.86 20.59 9.96
C LEU A 376 14.32 20.29 10.29
N ASN A 377 14.93 21.07 11.20
CA ASN A 377 16.33 20.99 11.61
C ASN A 377 16.56 20.28 12.96
N ARG A 378 15.55 19.62 13.53
CA ARG A 378 15.66 18.92 14.83
C ARG A 378 14.96 17.56 14.81
N TYR A 379 15.19 16.75 15.85
CA TYR A 379 14.41 15.55 16.14
C TYR A 379 13.53 15.74 17.38
N GLY A 380 12.37 15.07 17.45
CA GLY A 380 11.48 15.10 18.61
C GLY A 380 10.02 14.79 18.27
N THR A 381 9.09 15.20 19.13
CA THR A 381 7.65 15.04 18.90
C THR A 381 7.06 16.32 18.31
N PRO A 382 6.29 16.27 17.20
CA PRO A 382 5.64 17.44 16.64
C PRO A 382 4.48 17.90 17.52
N VAL A 383 4.39 19.21 17.77
CA VAL A 383 3.40 19.82 18.67
C VAL A 383 2.37 20.62 17.88
N THR A 384 2.82 21.43 16.91
CA THR A 384 1.95 22.28 16.08
C THR A 384 1.47 21.56 14.81
N ASP A 385 0.37 22.02 14.22
CA ASP A 385 -0.15 21.42 12.97
C ASP A 385 0.83 21.57 11.80
N TYR A 386 1.56 22.68 11.76
CA TYR A 386 2.65 22.83 10.79
C TYR A 386 3.76 21.81 11.02
N GLN A 387 4.18 21.60 12.28
CA GLN A 387 5.19 20.59 12.60
C GLN A 387 4.73 19.17 12.23
N LYS A 388 3.46 18.82 12.47
CA LYS A 388 2.92 17.51 12.08
C LYS A 388 2.99 17.29 10.56
N LYS A 389 2.66 18.31 9.75
CA LYS A 389 2.73 18.24 8.28
C LYS A 389 4.15 17.98 7.75
N VAL A 390 5.15 18.59 8.38
CA VAL A 390 6.57 18.47 7.95
C VAL A 390 7.33 17.37 8.70
N ALA A 391 6.72 16.74 9.70
CA ALA A 391 7.34 15.68 10.48
C ALA A 391 7.50 14.42 9.63
N ARG A 392 8.58 13.67 9.86
CA ARG A 392 8.81 12.35 9.27
C ARG A 392 9.27 11.38 10.35
N LEU A 393 8.56 10.26 10.49
CA LEU A 393 8.92 9.22 11.47
C LEU A 393 10.36 8.75 11.23
N CYS A 394 11.13 8.54 12.29
CA CYS A 394 12.50 8.03 12.22
C CYS A 394 12.77 6.99 13.30
N LEU A 395 13.59 5.98 12.97
CA LEU A 395 14.05 4.96 13.90
C LEU A 395 15.27 5.47 14.67
N LEU A 396 15.21 5.49 16.00
CA LEU A 396 16.32 5.90 16.86
C LEU A 396 17.16 4.71 17.33
N SER A 397 16.50 3.62 17.73
CA SER A 397 17.19 2.44 18.23
C SER A 397 16.32 1.19 18.17
N VAL A 398 16.96 0.03 18.08
CA VAL A 398 16.35 -1.28 18.28
C VAL A 398 17.07 -1.97 19.44
N LYS A 399 16.32 -2.45 20.43
CA LYS A 399 16.87 -3.17 21.59
C LYS A 399 16.31 -4.58 21.64
N ASN A 400 17.19 -5.59 21.72
CA ASN A 400 16.79 -6.98 21.91
C ASN A 400 16.77 -7.33 23.41
N TRP A 401 15.68 -7.93 23.87
CA TRP A 401 15.47 -8.43 25.22
C TRP A 401 15.13 -9.92 25.09
N GLY A 402 16.14 -10.78 25.24
CA GLY A 402 15.96 -12.23 25.17
C GLY A 402 16.25 -12.90 26.51
N LEU A 403 15.71 -14.10 26.71
CA LEU A 403 16.30 -15.05 27.64
C LEU A 403 17.59 -15.58 26.98
N ILE A 404 18.73 -15.37 27.65
CA ILE A 404 20.02 -15.98 27.26
C ILE A 404 19.92 -17.49 27.43
#